data_AF-S8CGK8-F1
#
_entry.id   AF-S8CGK8-F1
#
_cell.length_a   1.000
_cell.length_b   1.000
_cell.length_c   1.000
_cell.angle_alpha   90.00
_cell.angle_beta   90.00
_cell.angle_gamma   90.00
#
_symmetry.space_group_name_H-M   'P 1'
#
loop_
_entity.id
_entity.type
_entity.pdbx_description
1 polymer ?
#
loop_
_entity_poly.entity_id
_entity_poly.type
_entity_poly.pdbx_seq_one_letter_code
_entity_poly.pdbx_strand_id
1 'polypeptide(L)'
;RFKRKRIAQNLESEGNIAAGIHDTKKALYQCNYCDKDISGKIRIKCVVCADFDLCIECFSIGAEVNPHESIHPYRVMDNLAFPFICPDWNADEEMLLLEGIEMYGLGNWNEVAEHVGTKSRSQCIYHYDKYYMNSPRFPLPDMSQLMGKSRDDLLAVAVEESETEKGAVASHEFDIKVEAEFAPKIEYMAKIEKNEAGRSSSSKSPGSG
;
A
#
# COMPACT_ATOMS: atom_id res chain seq x y z
N ARG A 1 21.71 -11.68 -34.67
CA ARG A 1 20.79 -11.35 -35.79
C ARG A 1 19.54 -12.16 -35.53
N PHE A 2 18.44 -11.59 -35.06
CA PHE A 2 17.27 -11.11 -35.82
C PHE A 2 16.30 -10.53 -34.75
N LYS A 3 15.49 -9.48 -34.86
CA LYS A 3 15.32 -8.30 -35.72
C LYS A 3 14.46 -7.34 -34.86
N ARG A 4 14.94 -6.14 -34.56
CA ARG A 4 14.12 -5.05 -33.98
C ARG A 4 13.12 -4.57 -35.03
N LYS A 5 11.87 -4.31 -34.64
CA LYS A 5 10.91 -3.54 -35.44
C LYS A 5 10.35 -2.40 -34.59
N ARG A 6 10.64 -1.16 -35.00
CA ARG A 6 10.01 0.10 -34.60
C ARG A 6 9.16 0.61 -35.78
N ILE A 7 8.35 1.64 -35.50
CA ILE A 7 7.52 2.53 -36.38
C ILE A 7 6.01 2.27 -36.12
N ALA A 8 5.12 3.24 -35.85
CA ALA A 8 5.10 4.70 -36.06
C ALA A 8 4.24 5.47 -35.01
N GLN A 9 4.32 6.81 -35.06
CA GLN A 9 3.59 7.81 -34.27
C GLN A 9 2.21 8.16 -34.85
N ASN A 10 1.25 8.39 -33.94
CA ASN A 10 0.22 9.44 -33.83
C ASN A 10 -0.53 10.02 -35.06
N LEU A 11 -1.87 10.10 -34.97
CA LEU A 11 -2.72 11.14 -35.58
C LEU A 11 -4.02 11.32 -34.75
N GLU A 12 -4.48 12.56 -34.67
CA GLU A 12 -5.27 13.18 -33.59
C GLU A 12 -6.82 13.08 -33.70
N SER A 13 -7.47 13.24 -32.53
CA SER A 13 -8.66 14.07 -32.23
C SER A 13 -9.97 13.93 -33.04
N GLU A 14 -11.07 13.57 -32.36
CA GLU A 14 -12.33 14.35 -32.32
C GLU A 14 -13.07 14.09 -30.98
N GLY A 15 -13.65 15.13 -30.38
CA GLY A 15 -14.18 15.12 -29.01
C GLY A 15 -15.68 14.88 -28.86
N ASN A 16 -16.12 14.56 -27.63
CA ASN A 16 -17.32 15.14 -27.03
C ASN A 16 -17.43 14.85 -25.52
N ILE A 17 -18.07 15.80 -24.84
CA ILE A 17 -18.24 15.93 -23.38
C ILE A 17 -19.28 14.93 -22.87
N ALA A 18 -18.89 14.10 -21.90
CA ALA A 18 -19.80 13.44 -20.96
C ALA A 18 -19.05 13.06 -19.67
N ALA A 19 -19.73 13.27 -18.54
CA ALA A 19 -19.36 13.05 -17.14
C ALA A 19 -18.14 12.17 -16.86
N GLY A 20 -17.22 12.71 -16.05
CA GLY A 20 -16.05 12.00 -15.51
C GLY A 20 -16.46 10.82 -14.65
N ILE A 21 -16.57 9.66 -15.29
CA ILE A 21 -16.52 8.35 -14.64
C ILE A 21 -15.05 8.16 -14.27
N HIS A 22 -14.72 8.43 -13.00
CA HIS A 22 -13.49 7.94 -12.40
C HIS A 22 -13.65 6.42 -12.25
N ASP A 23 -13.37 5.70 -13.34
CA ASP A 23 -13.16 4.27 -13.35
C ASP A 23 -11.89 4.03 -12.52
N THR A 24 -12.06 3.72 -11.24
CA THR A 24 -10.98 3.35 -10.31
C THR A 24 -10.45 1.99 -10.71
N LYS A 25 -9.75 1.99 -11.85
CA LYS A 25 -9.01 0.85 -12.36
C LYS A 25 -7.97 0.49 -11.32
N LYS A 26 -8.12 -0.69 -10.71
CA LYS A 26 -7.07 -1.31 -9.90
C LYS A 26 -5.75 -1.16 -10.64
N ALA A 27 -4.76 -0.58 -9.96
CA ALA A 27 -3.46 -0.37 -10.57
C ALA A 27 -2.91 -1.70 -11.08
N LEU A 28 -2.66 -1.75 -12.39
CA LEU A 28 -2.16 -2.95 -13.06
C LEU A 28 -0.64 -2.97 -12.92
N TYR A 29 -0.10 -4.08 -12.42
CA TYR A 29 1.33 -4.28 -12.21
C TYR A 29 1.80 -5.55 -12.91
N GLN A 30 2.96 -5.46 -13.54
CA GLN A 30 3.59 -6.56 -14.26
C GLN A 30 5.03 -6.72 -13.78
N CYS A 31 5.48 -7.96 -13.60
CA CYS A 31 6.86 -8.24 -13.24
C CYS A 31 7.78 -7.83 -14.39
N ASN A 32 8.74 -6.95 -14.13
CA ASN A 32 9.64 -6.43 -15.17
C ASN A 32 10.65 -7.47 -15.71
N TYR A 33 10.76 -8.64 -15.08
CA TYR A 33 11.64 -9.71 -15.55
C TYR A 33 10.93 -10.79 -16.36
N CYS A 34 9.81 -11.32 -15.83
CA CYS A 34 9.11 -12.47 -16.43
C CYS A 34 7.77 -12.11 -17.07
N ASP A 35 7.40 -10.82 -17.11
CA ASP A 35 6.17 -10.30 -17.70
C ASP A 35 4.88 -10.85 -17.07
N LYS A 36 4.96 -11.53 -15.93
CA LYS A 36 3.79 -12.07 -15.20
C LYS A 36 2.98 -10.94 -14.57
N ASP A 37 1.65 -11.03 -14.68
CA ASP A 37 0.73 -10.15 -13.94
C ASP A 37 0.83 -10.39 -12.42
N ILE A 38 1.18 -9.32 -11.71
CA ILE A 38 1.37 -9.24 -10.26
C ILE A 38 0.39 -8.25 -9.61
N SER A 39 -0.65 -7.84 -10.34
CA SER A 39 -1.74 -7.01 -9.80
C SER A 39 -2.44 -7.75 -8.67
N GLY A 40 -2.67 -7.06 -7.54
CA GLY A 40 -3.31 -7.65 -6.35
C GLY A 40 -2.48 -8.72 -5.63
N LYS A 41 -1.20 -8.88 -5.97
CA LYS A 41 -0.26 -9.79 -5.31
C LYS A 41 0.83 -9.00 -4.59
N ILE A 42 1.49 -9.67 -3.65
CA ILE A 42 2.70 -9.16 -3.05
C ILE A 42 3.75 -9.00 -4.15
N ARG A 43 4.38 -7.83 -4.19
CA ARG A 43 5.43 -7.50 -5.17
C ARG A 43 6.60 -6.78 -4.53
N ILE A 44 7.76 -6.90 -5.14
CA ILE A 44 8.99 -6.28 -4.68
C ILE A 44 9.27 -5.05 -5.54
N LYS A 45 9.10 -3.86 -4.96
CA LYS A 45 9.36 -2.61 -5.66
C LYS A 45 10.78 -2.14 -5.40
N CYS A 46 11.55 -1.95 -6.47
CA CYS A 46 12.87 -1.34 -6.36
C CYS A 46 12.73 0.14 -5.95
N VAL A 47 13.57 0.61 -5.03
CA VAL A 47 13.58 2.02 -4.58
C VAL A 47 14.43 2.90 -5.51
N VAL A 48 15.39 2.29 -6.21
CA VAL A 48 16.32 3.01 -7.11
C VAL A 48 15.75 3.14 -8.51
N CYS A 49 15.20 2.05 -9.05
CA CYS A 49 14.70 2.01 -10.42
C CYS A 49 13.27 2.56 -10.48
N ALA A 50 13.01 3.47 -11.43
CA ALA A 50 11.66 3.97 -11.68
C ALA A 50 10.77 2.85 -12.23
N ASP A 51 9.58 2.69 -11.64
CA ASP A 51 8.54 1.73 -12.06
C ASP A 51 9.06 0.31 -12.30
N PHE A 52 9.90 -0.16 -11.38
CA PHE A 52 10.45 -1.51 -11.40
C PHE A 52 9.92 -2.35 -10.24
N ASP A 53 9.13 -3.35 -10.57
CA ASP A 53 8.45 -4.27 -9.68
C ASP A 53 8.74 -5.72 -10.13
N LEU A 54 9.17 -6.57 -9.18
CA LEU A 54 9.39 -8.00 -9.40
C LEU A 54 8.33 -8.83 -8.68
N CYS A 55 7.96 -9.97 -9.26
CA CYS A 55 7.29 -11.02 -8.49
C CYS A 55 8.27 -11.63 -7.47
N ILE A 56 7.73 -12.25 -6.41
CA ILE A 56 8.53 -12.90 -5.36
C ILE A 56 9.50 -13.91 -5.97
N GLU A 57 9.06 -14.69 -6.96
CA GLU A 57 9.91 -15.74 -7.57
C GLU A 57 11.10 -15.18 -8.35
N CYS A 58 10.95 -14.01 -9.00
CA CYS A 58 12.06 -13.38 -9.73
C CYS A 58 13.02 -12.67 -8.78
N PHE A 59 12.49 -12.09 -7.70
CA PHE A 59 13.31 -11.52 -6.65
C PHE A 59 14.17 -12.59 -5.94
N SER A 60 13.60 -13.77 -5.64
CA SER A 60 14.32 -14.82 -4.91
C SER A 60 15.51 -15.44 -5.67
N ILE A 61 15.51 -15.35 -7.01
CA ILE A 61 16.63 -15.78 -7.84
C ILE A 61 17.62 -14.65 -8.17
N GLY A 62 17.40 -13.45 -7.65
CA GLY A 62 18.24 -12.28 -7.93
C GLY A 62 18.15 -11.81 -9.39
N ALA A 63 16.95 -11.75 -9.96
CA ALA A 63 16.75 -11.32 -11.35
C ALA A 63 17.21 -9.87 -11.59
N GLU A 64 18.05 -9.65 -12.60
CA GLU A 64 18.61 -8.33 -12.95
C GLU A 64 18.21 -7.93 -14.37
N VAL A 65 17.84 -6.66 -14.55
CA VAL A 65 17.49 -6.08 -15.85
C VAL A 65 18.02 -4.66 -15.89
N ASN A 66 19.14 -4.42 -16.57
CA ASN A 66 19.78 -3.10 -16.61
C ASN A 66 18.77 -1.96 -16.88
N PRO A 67 18.68 -0.94 -15.99
CA PRO A 67 19.65 -0.60 -14.94
C PRO A 67 19.37 -1.19 -13.55
N HIS A 68 18.44 -2.13 -13.40
CA HIS A 68 18.16 -2.80 -12.14
C HIS A 68 19.25 -3.83 -11.79
N GLU A 69 19.77 -3.72 -10.57
CA GLU A 69 20.65 -4.68 -9.92
C GLU A 69 19.93 -5.31 -8.72
N SER A 70 20.19 -6.60 -8.48
CA SER A 70 19.53 -7.40 -7.44
C SER A 70 19.84 -6.91 -6.02
N ILE A 71 20.91 -6.14 -5.88
CA ILE A 71 21.36 -5.52 -4.62
C ILE A 71 20.70 -4.18 -4.32
N HIS A 72 19.88 -3.64 -5.23
CA HIS A 72 19.21 -2.37 -4.97
C HIS A 72 18.25 -2.48 -3.77
N PRO A 73 18.17 -1.43 -2.93
CA PRO A 73 17.19 -1.38 -1.87
C PRO A 73 15.78 -1.49 -2.44
N TYR A 74 14.91 -2.20 -1.72
CA TYR A 74 13.57 -2.52 -2.15
C TYR A 74 12.54 -2.25 -1.06
N ARG A 75 11.27 -2.24 -1.46
CA ARG A 75 10.11 -2.27 -0.57
C ARG A 75 9.24 -3.46 -0.92
N VAL A 76 8.78 -4.17 0.10
CA VAL A 76 7.73 -5.18 -0.07
C VAL A 76 6.40 -4.44 -0.12
N MET A 77 5.69 -4.56 -1.23
CA MET A 77 4.35 -4.02 -1.39
C MET A 77 3.36 -5.14 -1.17
N ASP A 78 2.61 -5.06 -0.08
CA ASP A 78 1.58 -6.03 0.30
C ASP A 78 0.28 -5.80 -0.51
N ASN A 79 -0.61 -6.80 -0.51
CA ASN A 79 -1.94 -6.73 -1.10
C ASN A 79 -3.05 -6.46 -0.07
N LEU A 80 -2.69 -6.19 1.19
CA LEU A 80 -3.61 -5.79 2.27
C LEU A 80 -4.73 -6.80 2.56
N ALA A 81 -4.53 -8.08 2.20
CA ALA A 81 -5.53 -9.14 2.34
C ALA A 81 -5.65 -9.73 3.76
N PHE A 82 -5.33 -8.95 4.80
CA PHE A 82 -5.44 -9.35 6.20
C PHE A 82 -6.64 -8.67 6.88
N PRO A 83 -7.33 -9.33 7.83
CA PRO A 83 -8.39 -8.69 8.59
C PRO A 83 -7.91 -7.44 9.34
N PHE A 84 -8.68 -6.34 9.31
CA PHE A 84 -8.25 -5.09 9.92
C PHE A 84 -9.05 -4.72 11.17
N ILE A 85 -10.28 -4.23 11.00
CA ILE A 85 -11.16 -3.82 12.12
C ILE A 85 -11.98 -5.02 12.63
N CYS A 86 -12.38 -5.92 11.74
CA CYS A 86 -13.06 -7.15 12.10
C CYS A 86 -12.64 -8.32 11.21
N PRO A 87 -12.89 -9.58 11.63
CA PRO A 87 -12.43 -10.77 10.91
C PRO A 87 -12.95 -10.88 9.46
N ASP A 88 -14.14 -10.34 9.19
CA ASP A 88 -14.82 -10.49 7.91
C ASP A 88 -14.46 -9.39 6.90
N TRP A 89 -13.63 -8.41 7.30
CA TRP A 89 -13.21 -7.28 6.47
C TRP A 89 -11.70 -7.15 6.47
N ASN A 90 -11.11 -7.26 5.28
CA ASN A 90 -9.67 -7.04 5.12
C ASN A 90 -9.32 -5.56 4.94
N ALA A 91 -8.05 -5.20 5.14
CA ALA A 91 -7.60 -3.81 5.07
C ALA A 91 -7.83 -3.14 3.69
N ASP A 92 -7.76 -3.90 2.59
CA ASP A 92 -8.09 -3.39 1.24
C ASP A 92 -9.58 -3.01 1.14
N GLU A 93 -10.47 -3.88 1.63
CA GLU A 93 -11.92 -3.65 1.65
C GLU A 93 -12.31 -2.44 2.51
N GLU A 94 -11.64 -2.25 3.65
CA GLU A 94 -11.85 -1.07 4.52
C GLU A 94 -11.45 0.23 3.81
N MET A 95 -10.33 0.21 3.09
CA MET A 95 -9.86 1.34 2.32
C MET A 95 -10.82 1.66 1.16
N LEU A 96 -11.22 0.65 0.39
CA LEU A 96 -12.17 0.79 -0.71
C LEU A 96 -13.55 1.26 -0.24
N LEU A 97 -14.00 0.85 0.95
CA LEU A 97 -15.26 1.33 1.50
C LEU A 97 -15.21 2.84 1.74
N LEU A 98 -14.15 3.33 2.39
CA LEU A 98 -14.00 4.75 2.70
C LEU A 98 -13.76 5.58 1.43
N GLU A 99 -12.95 5.10 0.49
CA GLU A 99 -12.76 5.70 -0.83
C GLU A 99 -14.08 5.78 -1.59
N GLY A 100 -14.85 4.68 -1.63
CA GLY A 100 -16.17 4.66 -2.26
C GLY A 100 -17.14 5.66 -1.63
N ILE A 101 -17.16 5.79 -0.31
CA ILE A 101 -18.01 6.80 0.37
C ILE A 101 -17.56 8.22 0.03
N GLU A 102 -16.25 8.48 -0.03
CA GLU A 102 -15.70 9.78 -0.43
C GLU A 102 -16.07 10.12 -1.87
N MET A 103 -15.96 9.15 -2.79
CA MET A 103 -16.21 9.34 -4.22
C MET A 103 -17.69 9.45 -4.58
N TYR A 104 -18.53 8.56 -4.06
CA TYR A 104 -19.95 8.43 -4.46
C TYR A 104 -20.92 9.07 -3.47
N GLY A 105 -20.44 9.45 -2.29
CA GLY A 105 -21.22 10.07 -1.23
C GLY A 105 -21.92 9.07 -0.31
N LEU A 106 -22.02 9.45 0.96
CA LEU A 106 -22.74 8.68 1.98
C LEU A 106 -24.22 8.55 1.61
N GLY A 107 -24.73 7.31 1.56
CA GLY A 107 -26.10 6.99 1.16
C GLY A 107 -26.22 6.31 -0.21
N ASN A 108 -25.24 6.51 -1.11
CA ASN A 108 -25.20 5.86 -2.41
C ASN A 108 -24.55 4.45 -2.34
N TRP A 109 -25.08 3.62 -1.45
CA TRP A 109 -24.48 2.34 -1.09
C TRP A 109 -24.41 1.30 -2.20
N ASN A 110 -25.14 1.51 -3.32
CA ASN A 110 -25.03 0.63 -4.48
C ASN A 110 -23.68 0.84 -5.18
N GLU A 111 -23.34 2.09 -5.50
CA GLU A 111 -22.06 2.43 -6.12
C GLU A 111 -20.88 2.13 -5.19
N VAL A 112 -21.05 2.39 -3.88
CA VAL A 112 -20.02 2.05 -2.88
C VAL A 112 -19.76 0.54 -2.85
N ALA A 113 -20.80 -0.29 -2.86
CA ALA A 113 -20.64 -1.75 -2.86
C ALA A 113 -20.02 -2.26 -4.16
N GLU A 114 -20.41 -1.69 -5.31
CA GLU A 114 -19.80 -2.01 -6.61
C GLU A 114 -18.30 -1.67 -6.60
N HIS A 115 -17.93 -0.52 -6.03
CA HIS A 115 -16.53 -0.11 -5.89
C HIS A 115 -15.72 -1.02 -4.97
N VAL A 116 -16.28 -1.45 -3.84
CA VAL A 116 -15.64 -2.46 -2.96
C VAL A 116 -15.51 -3.81 -3.70
N GLY A 117 -16.50 -4.18 -4.51
CA GLY A 117 -16.48 -5.34 -5.40
C GLY A 117 -16.63 -6.71 -4.73
N THR A 118 -16.32 -6.82 -3.43
CA THR A 118 -16.40 -8.08 -2.66
C THR A 118 -17.53 -8.11 -1.62
N LYS A 119 -18.18 -6.96 -1.36
CA LYS A 119 -19.23 -6.80 -0.36
C LYS A 119 -20.52 -6.29 -0.99
N SER A 120 -21.65 -6.75 -0.48
CA SER A 120 -22.96 -6.25 -0.89
C SER A 120 -23.29 -4.90 -0.24
N ARG A 121 -24.24 -4.17 -0.84
CA ARG A 121 -24.81 -2.91 -0.30
C ARG A 121 -25.11 -3.00 1.20
N SER A 122 -25.82 -4.04 1.61
CA SER A 122 -26.24 -4.22 3.01
C SER A 122 -25.06 -4.47 3.94
N GLN A 123 -24.04 -5.21 3.49
CA GLN A 123 -22.80 -5.42 4.26
C GLN A 123 -22.03 -4.11 4.44
N CYS A 124 -21.89 -3.30 3.39
CA CYS A 124 -21.22 -2.00 3.47
C CYS A 124 -21.92 -1.06 4.45
N ILE A 125 -23.26 -0.95 4.39
CA ILE A 125 -24.05 -0.14 5.31
C ILE A 125 -23.83 -0.60 6.75
N TYR A 126 -24.06 -1.89 7.01
CA TYR A 126 -23.96 -2.44 8.36
C TYR A 126 -22.57 -2.24 8.96
N HIS A 127 -21.52 -2.48 8.17
CA HIS A 127 -20.15 -2.35 8.62
C HIS A 127 -19.80 -0.90 8.96
N TYR A 128 -20.11 0.03 8.06
CA TYR A 128 -19.87 1.46 8.29
C TYR A 128 -20.64 1.97 9.52
N ASP A 129 -21.90 1.61 9.64
CA ASP A 129 -22.72 2.02 10.78
C ASP A 129 -22.18 1.47 12.10
N LYS A 130 -21.78 0.19 12.13
CA LYS A 130 -21.31 -0.46 13.35
C LYS A 130 -19.94 0.03 13.80
N TYR A 131 -18.98 0.11 12.89
CA TYR A 131 -17.57 0.32 13.24
C TYR A 131 -17.10 1.76 13.12
N TYR A 132 -17.81 2.61 12.36
CA TYR A 132 -17.47 4.03 12.21
C TYR A 132 -18.50 4.93 12.88
N MET A 133 -19.77 4.90 12.44
CA MET A 133 -20.79 5.82 12.95
C MET A 133 -21.14 5.59 14.43
N ASN A 134 -21.30 4.32 14.82
CA ASN A 134 -21.59 3.94 16.21
C ASN A 134 -20.34 3.52 16.98
N SER A 135 -19.16 3.93 16.50
CA SER A 135 -17.89 3.70 17.21
C SER A 135 -17.90 4.40 18.57
N PRO A 136 -17.43 3.74 19.65
CA PRO A 136 -17.17 4.41 20.92
C PRO A 136 -16.17 5.57 20.81
N ARG A 137 -15.38 5.61 19.74
CA ARG A 137 -14.34 6.61 19.46
C ARG A 137 -14.63 7.46 18.22
N PHE A 138 -15.92 7.66 17.92
CA PHE A 138 -16.37 8.56 16.87
C PHE A 138 -15.60 9.89 16.91
N PRO A 139 -15.07 10.39 15.77
CA PRO A 139 -15.36 9.99 14.39
C PRO A 139 -14.51 8.84 13.83
N LEU A 140 -13.64 8.23 14.63
CA LEU A 140 -12.75 7.15 14.19
C LEU A 140 -13.25 5.77 14.64
N PRO A 141 -12.90 4.70 13.93
CA PRO A 141 -13.16 3.35 14.43
C PRO A 141 -12.33 3.05 15.68
N ASP A 142 -12.74 2.04 16.43
CA ASP A 142 -11.98 1.58 17.59
C ASP A 142 -10.71 0.83 17.16
N MET A 143 -9.59 1.54 17.17
CA MET A 143 -8.27 0.99 16.79
C MET A 143 -7.60 0.10 17.85
N SER A 144 -8.27 -0.24 18.96
CA SER A 144 -7.68 -1.11 20.01
C SER A 144 -7.86 -2.57 19.69
N GLN A 145 -8.79 -2.89 18.78
CA GLN A 145 -9.13 -4.25 18.37
C GLN A 145 -8.53 -4.62 17.00
N LEU A 146 -7.45 -3.94 16.57
CA LEU A 146 -6.83 -4.24 15.29
C LEU A 146 -6.38 -5.70 15.23
N MET A 147 -6.87 -6.42 14.23
CA MET A 147 -6.63 -7.84 14.03
C MET A 147 -5.28 -8.07 13.31
N GLY A 148 -4.20 -7.52 13.86
CA GLY A 148 -2.83 -7.77 13.39
C GLY A 148 -2.18 -8.92 14.17
N LYS A 149 -1.50 -9.83 13.47
CA LYS A 149 -0.59 -10.78 14.13
C LYS A 149 0.57 -10.00 14.74
N SER A 150 0.93 -10.30 15.99
CA SER A 150 2.12 -9.70 16.59
C SER A 150 3.37 -10.18 15.85
N ARG A 151 4.49 -9.45 16.03
CA ARG A 151 5.78 -9.89 15.49
C ARG A 151 6.12 -11.32 15.94
N ASP A 152 5.82 -11.64 17.20
CA ASP A 152 6.11 -12.95 17.77
C ASP A 152 5.21 -14.03 17.14
N ASP A 153 3.94 -13.72 16.87
CA ASP A 153 3.02 -14.63 16.17
C ASP A 153 3.48 -14.89 14.73
N LEU A 154 3.99 -13.87 14.03
CA LEU A 154 4.53 -14.02 12.68
C LEU A 154 5.80 -14.88 12.66
N LEU A 155 6.67 -14.68 13.65
CA LEU A 155 7.90 -15.48 13.81
C LEU A 155 7.57 -16.94 14.13
N ALA A 156 6.58 -17.21 14.99
CA ALA A 156 6.15 -18.57 15.31
C ALA A 156 5.63 -19.31 14.07
N VAL A 157 4.79 -18.66 13.25
CA VAL A 157 4.26 -19.25 12.00
C VAL A 157 5.39 -19.59 11.02
N ALA A 158 6.40 -18.74 10.90
CA ALA A 158 7.55 -19.00 10.03
C ALA A 158 8.43 -20.17 10.48
N VAL A 159 8.41 -20.51 11.77
CA VAL A 159 9.15 -21.64 12.33
C VAL A 159 8.39 -22.95 12.15
N GLU A 160 7.07 -22.95 12.30
CA GLU A 160 6.24 -24.17 12.22
C GLU A 160 6.18 -24.80 10.81
N GLU A 161 6.28 -24.01 9.74
CA GLU A 161 6.29 -24.54 8.36
C GLU A 161 7.53 -25.39 8.02
N SER A 162 8.58 -25.33 8.84
CA SER A 162 9.83 -26.10 8.63
C SER A 162 9.79 -27.55 9.16
N GLU A 163 8.77 -27.94 9.92
CA GLU A 163 8.78 -29.23 10.66
C GLU A 163 7.96 -30.36 10.01
N THR A 164 7.30 -30.16 8.85
CA THR A 164 6.44 -31.19 8.23
C THR A 164 7.02 -31.95 7.02
N GLU A 165 8.23 -31.67 6.54
CA GLU A 165 8.90 -32.52 5.54
C GLU A 165 10.06 -33.32 6.15
N LYS A 166 9.76 -34.51 6.68
CA LYS A 166 10.77 -35.56 6.88
C LYS A 166 11.17 -36.15 5.52
N GLY A 167 12.19 -35.56 4.89
CA GLY A 167 12.87 -36.10 3.73
C GLY A 167 14.30 -35.55 3.66
N ALA A 168 15.29 -36.38 3.99
CA ALA A 168 16.69 -35.98 4.17
C ALA A 168 17.31 -35.31 2.92
N VAL A 169 17.80 -34.08 3.07
CA VAL A 169 18.92 -33.52 2.31
C VAL A 169 19.79 -32.66 3.25
N ALA A 170 21.10 -32.81 3.11
CA ALA A 170 22.13 -32.36 4.04
C ALA A 170 22.05 -30.88 4.43
N SER A 171 22.21 -30.65 5.74
CA SER A 171 22.49 -29.37 6.37
C SER A 171 23.73 -28.73 5.76
N HIS A 172 23.55 -27.62 5.03
CA HIS A 172 24.58 -26.59 4.96
C HIS A 172 24.08 -25.43 5.80
N GLU A 173 24.61 -25.32 7.01
CA GLU A 173 24.45 -24.17 7.90
C GLU A 173 25.00 -22.95 7.14
N PHE A 174 24.11 -22.05 6.75
CA PHE A 174 24.48 -20.71 6.29
C PHE A 174 24.09 -19.76 7.41
N ASP A 175 25.10 -19.33 8.18
CA ASP A 175 25.00 -18.24 9.13
C ASP A 175 24.64 -16.95 8.39
N ILE A 176 23.35 -16.65 8.26
CA ILE A 176 22.91 -15.30 7.92
C ILE A 176 22.88 -14.52 9.24
N LYS A 177 23.98 -13.81 9.54
CA LYS A 177 23.94 -12.71 10.49
C LYS A 177 23.01 -11.64 9.94
N VAL A 178 21.77 -11.64 10.39
CA VAL A 178 20.86 -10.49 10.21
C VAL A 178 21.29 -9.43 11.22
N GLU A 179 22.24 -8.57 10.83
CA GLU A 179 22.46 -7.31 11.54
C GLU A 179 21.20 -6.45 11.37
N ALA A 180 20.44 -6.35 12.45
CA ALA A 180 19.25 -5.52 12.55
C ALA A 180 19.64 -4.04 12.66
N GLU A 181 20.05 -3.43 11.55
CA GLU A 181 20.33 -1.97 11.51
C GLU A 181 19.57 -1.19 10.43
N PHE A 182 18.87 -1.83 9.50
CA PHE A 182 18.11 -1.10 8.47
C PHE A 182 16.63 -0.93 8.81
N ALA A 183 16.35 -0.08 9.79
CA ALA A 183 15.08 0.65 9.84
C ALA A 183 15.33 2.06 9.26
N PRO A 184 14.79 2.42 8.08
CA PRO A 184 14.93 3.78 7.59
C PRO A 184 14.10 4.69 8.50
N LYS A 185 14.77 5.51 9.33
CA LYS A 185 14.15 6.65 10.01
C LYS A 185 13.65 7.62 8.94
N ILE A 186 12.36 7.58 8.64
CA ILE A 186 11.70 8.66 7.90
C ILE A 186 11.49 9.79 8.92
N GLU A 187 12.43 10.73 8.98
CA GLU A 187 12.27 11.95 9.77
C GLU A 187 11.23 12.86 9.09
N TYR A 188 10.03 12.91 9.68
CA TYR A 188 9.03 13.93 9.38
C TYR A 188 9.59 15.27 9.85
N MET A 189 9.93 16.17 8.93
CA MET A 189 10.40 17.52 9.25
C MET A 189 9.27 18.35 9.87
N ALA A 190 9.12 18.29 11.18
CA ALA A 190 8.39 19.28 11.97
C ALA A 190 9.40 20.27 12.57
N LYS A 191 9.63 21.39 11.89
CA LYS A 191 10.22 22.59 12.49
C LYS A 191 9.24 23.75 12.39
N ILE A 192 8.33 23.78 13.35
CA ILE A 192 7.65 25.01 13.78
C ILE A 192 8.00 25.21 15.27
N GLU A 193 8.59 26.39 15.52
CA GLU A 193 8.70 27.12 16.78
C GLU A 193 9.67 26.65 17.89
N LYS A 194 10.77 27.40 18.03
CA LYS A 194 10.94 28.37 19.13
C LYS A 194 12.30 29.05 19.04
N ASN A 195 12.31 30.35 18.78
CA ASN A 195 13.28 31.27 19.37
C ASN A 195 12.63 32.65 19.50
N GLU A 196 11.65 32.73 20.40
CA GLU A 196 11.47 33.94 21.19
C GLU A 196 12.49 33.89 22.34
N ALA A 197 13.64 34.52 22.14
CA ALA A 197 14.42 35.11 23.22
C ALA A 197 15.42 36.11 22.63
N GLY A 198 15.00 37.36 22.53
CA GLY A 198 15.91 38.50 22.56
C GLY A 198 16.00 39.34 21.29
N ARG A 199 15.06 40.28 21.12
CA ARG A 199 15.40 41.71 21.29
C ARG A 199 14.17 42.61 21.35
N SER A 200 14.12 43.31 22.46
CA SER A 200 13.37 44.51 22.84
C SER A 200 12.93 45.50 21.74
N SER A 201 11.77 46.12 22.02
CA SER A 201 11.34 47.53 21.76
C SER A 201 11.17 47.95 20.28
N SER A 202 10.07 48.55 19.81
CA SER A 202 9.27 49.63 20.41
C SER A 202 7.87 49.74 19.78
N SER A 203 7.02 50.43 20.52
CA SER A 203 5.63 50.84 20.32
C SER A 203 5.26 51.51 18.98
N LYS A 204 4.02 51.26 18.51
CA LYS A 204 2.93 52.25 18.39
C LYS A 204 1.63 51.63 17.86
N SER A 205 0.53 51.94 18.54
CA SER A 205 -0.87 51.59 18.22
C SER A 205 -1.46 52.49 17.11
N PRO A 206 -2.65 52.13 16.56
CA PRO A 206 -3.18 52.70 15.33
C PRO A 206 -3.98 53.98 15.57
N GLY A 207 -3.94 54.89 14.60
CA GLY A 207 -4.75 56.11 14.57
C GLY A 207 -5.57 56.15 13.29
N SER A 208 -6.88 56.23 13.48
CA SER A 208 -7.95 56.42 12.53
C SER A 208 -7.74 57.58 11.55
N GLY A 209 -8.27 57.43 10.33
CA GLY A 209 -8.35 58.47 9.30
C GLY A 209 -8.69 57.90 7.95
#